data_AF-A0A4P7D793-F1
#
_entry.id   AF-A0A4P7D793-F1
#
_cell.length_a   1.000
_cell.length_b   1.000
_cell.length_c   1.000
_cell.angle_alpha   90.00
_cell.angle_beta   90.00
_cell.angle_gamma   90.00
#
_symmetry.space_group_name_H-M   'P 1'
#
loop_
_entity.id
_entity.type
_entity.pdbx_description
1 polymer ?
#
loop_
_entity_poly.entity_id
_entity_poly.type
_entity_poly.pdbx_seq_one_letter_code
_entity_poly.pdbx_strand_id
1 'polypeptide(L)' 'MLSGSSHAIFKTPWPGDPRVNIQNERGKAKVYQVRQVLEALDKLKEG' A
#
# COMPACT_ATOMS: atom_id res chain seq x y z
N MET A 1 19.21 -4.78 -16.15
CA MET A 1 17.92 -5.32 -15.65
C MET A 1 17.73 -4.79 -14.24
N LEU A 2 16.93 -3.75 -14.07
CA LEU A 2 16.60 -3.27 -12.73
C LEU A 2 15.60 -4.28 -12.14
N SER A 3 16.07 -5.11 -11.22
CA SER A 3 15.22 -5.90 -10.34
C SER A 3 14.44 -4.93 -9.43
N GLY A 4 13.47 -4.22 -10.00
CA GLY A 4 12.48 -3.51 -9.22
C GLY A 4 11.75 -4.56 -8.41
N SER A 5 11.91 -4.51 -7.08
CA SER A 5 11.26 -5.44 -6.17
C SER A 5 9.78 -5.50 -6.51
N SER A 6 9.19 -6.69 -6.50
CA SER A 6 7.74 -6.89 -6.73
C SER A 6 6.87 -6.25 -5.63
N HIS A 7 7.40 -5.32 -4.86
CA HIS A 7 6.83 -4.71 -3.67
C HIS A 7 7.05 -3.20 -3.74
N ALA A 8 5.99 -2.45 -3.48
CA ALA A 8 6.02 -1.02 -3.24
C ALA A 8 5.49 -0.77 -1.82
N ILE A 9 6.28 -0.07 -1.00
CA ILE A 9 5.93 0.27 0.37
C ILE A 9 5.73 1.77 0.45
N PHE A 10 4.54 2.20 0.84
CA PHE A 10 4.19 3.60 1.00
C PHE A 10 4.20 4.00 2.48
N LYS A 11 4.82 5.14 2.77
CA LYS A 11 4.73 5.81 4.07
C LYS A 11 3.55 6.78 4.04
N THR A 12 2.92 6.97 5.19
CA THR A 12 1.78 7.88 5.32
C THR A 12 1.99 8.84 6.49
N PRO A 13 1.29 9.99 6.52
CA PRO A 13 1.61 11.10 7.41
C PRO A 13 1.01 11.02 8.83
N TRP A 14 0.25 9.98 9.17
CA TRP A 14 -0.40 9.85 10.49
C TRP A 14 0.41 9.00 11.49
N PRO A 15 0.29 9.26 12.80
CA PRO A 15 1.01 8.51 13.84
C PRO A 15 0.49 7.07 13.98
N GLY A 16 1.41 6.10 14.09
CA GLY A 16 1.10 4.66 14.20
C GLY A 16 2.02 3.80 13.32
N ASP A 17 1.58 2.59 12.93
CA ASP A 17 2.19 1.82 11.83
C ASP A 17 1.30 1.97 10.59
N PRO A 18 1.69 2.79 9.59
CA PRO A 18 0.79 3.06 8.50
C PRO A 18 1.50 2.83 7.18
N ARG A 19 1.95 1.58 7.02
CA ARG A 19 2.63 1.11 5.82
C ARG A 19 1.63 0.41 4.93
N VAL A 20 1.42 0.94 3.74
CA VAL A 20 0.69 0.23 2.70
C VAL A 20 1.71 -0.55 1.88
N ASN A 21 1.70 -1.88 2.01
CA ASN A 21 2.54 -2.78 1.24
C ASN A 21 1.75 -3.33 0.06
N ILE A 22 2.09 -2.88 -1.14
CA ILE A 22 1.51 -3.36 -2.40
C ILE A 22 2.51 -4.32 -3.01
N GLN A 23 2.14 -5.60 -3.09
CA GLN A 23 2.95 -6.61 -3.74
C GLN A 23 2.28 -7.04 -5.04
N ASN A 24 3.08 -7.16 -6.09
CA ASN A 24 2.69 -7.81 -7.32
C ASN A 24 2.75 -9.33 -7.14
N GLU A 25 1.58 -9.97 -7.14
CA GLU A 25 1.40 -11.41 -7.23
C GLU A 25 0.84 -11.74 -8.62
N ARG A 26 1.74 -12.11 -9.56
CA ARG A 26 1.39 -12.54 -10.93
C ARG A 26 0.48 -11.56 -11.69
N GLY A 27 0.77 -10.26 -11.58
CA GLY A 27 0.02 -9.18 -12.24
C GLY A 27 -1.18 -8.68 -11.45
N LYS A 28 -1.41 -9.18 -10.22
CA LYS A 28 -2.51 -8.76 -9.35
C LYS A 28 -2.01 -8.45 -7.94
N ALA A 29 -2.76 -7.61 -7.23
CA ALA A 29 -2.57 -7.40 -5.80
C ALA A 29 -3.47 -8.33 -5.00
N LYS A 30 -3.08 -8.66 -3.76
CA LYS A 30 -3.95 -9.41 -2.85
C LYS A 30 -5.09 -8.51 -2.36
N VAL A 31 -6.27 -9.08 -2.16
CA VAL A 31 -7.48 -8.34 -1.78
C VAL A 31 -7.29 -7.50 -0.51
N TYR A 32 -6.58 -8.01 0.50
CA TYR A 32 -6.32 -7.27 1.72
C TYR A 32 -5.42 -6.04 1.50
N GLN A 33 -4.49 -6.09 0.54
CA GLN A 33 -3.63 -4.95 0.19
C GLN A 33 -4.45 -3.85 -0.47
N VAL A 34 -5.43 -4.23 -1.30
CA VAL A 34 -6.39 -3.28 -1.88
C VAL A 34 -7.22 -2.61 -0.79
N ARG A 35 -7.70 -3.38 0.20
CA ARG A 35 -8.44 -2.81 1.35
C ARG A 35 -7.59 -1.82 2.15
N GLN A 36 -6.32 -2.16 2.42
CA GLN A 36 -5.38 -1.25 3.09
C GLN A 36 -5.17 0.06 2.32
N VAL A 37 -5.11 0.00 0.98
CA VAL A 37 -5.02 1.21 0.14
C VAL A 37 -6.27 2.07 0.29
N LEU A 38 -7.45 1.47 0.25
CA LEU A 38 -8.72 2.21 0.40
C LEU A 38 -8.82 2.89 1.77
N GLU A 39 -8.54 2.17 2.85
CA GLU A 39 -8.54 2.73 4.20
C GLU A 39 -7.52 3.87 4.36
N ALA A 40 -6.34 3.74 3.72
CA ALA A 40 -5.33 4.79 3.72
C ALA A 40 -5.79 6.04 2.94
N LEU A 41 -6.51 5.87 1.82
CA LEU A 41 -7.07 6.97 1.06
C LEU A 41 -8.20 7.67 1.80
N ASP A 42 -9.05 6.93 2.48
CA ASP A 42 -10.15 7.50 3.28
C ASP A 42 -9.59 8.33 4.43
N LYS A 43 -8.60 7.79 5.18
CA LYS A 43 -7.90 8.55 6.23
C LYS A 43 -7.20 9.81 5.72
N LEU A 44 -6.64 9.78 4.51
CA LEU A 44 -5.99 10.94 3.91
C LEU A 44 -6.99 12.05 3.57
N LYS A 45 -8.24 11.71 3.26
CA LYS A 45 -9.31 12.67 2.95
C LYS A 45 -10.01 13.22 4.18
N GLU A 46 -10.03 12.47 5.29
CA GLU A 46 -10.64 12.89 6.55
C GLU A 46 -9.72 13.78 7.42
N GLY A 47 -8.44 13.91 7.06
CA GLY A 47 -7.48 14.82 7.69
C GLY A 47 -7.40 16.18 7.00
#